data_AF-A0A1I2PHU4-F1
#
_entry.id   AF-A0A1I2PHU4-F1
#
_cell.length_a   1.000
_cell.length_b   1.000
_cell.length_c   1.000
_cell.angle_alpha   90.00
_cell.angle_beta   90.00
_cell.angle_gamma   90.00
#
_symmetry.space_group_name_H-M   'P 1'
#
loop_
_entity.id
_entity.type
_entity.pdbx_description
1 polymer ?
#
loop_
_entity_poly.entity_id
_entity_poly.type
_entity_poly.pdbx_seq_one_letter_code
_entity_poly.pdbx_strand_id
1 'polypeptide(L)'
;MDWRNVQQKNVEGKVPNQKVIGIIVVGYGETAGERHKQKDVEAVSSYEGETPDWFVAGVNAALLAPTAFGKQNFLISGKGQKVALKCDTCGEDLGLVKYHFELGAGKENFEWE
;
A
#
# COMPACT_ATOMS: atom_id res chain seq x y z
N MET A 1 -8.31 29.10 -0.90
CA MET A 1 -8.97 28.28 -1.94
C MET A 1 -8.32 26.92 -1.92
N ASP A 2 -9.09 25.85 -1.72
CA ASP A 2 -8.55 24.48 -1.61
C ASP A 2 -8.30 23.90 -3.01
N TRP A 3 -7.05 23.97 -3.46
CA TRP A 3 -6.63 23.52 -4.79
C TRP A 3 -6.90 22.03 -5.05
N ARG A 4 -6.99 21.20 -4.00
CA ARG A 4 -7.29 19.76 -4.13
C ARG A 4 -8.70 19.53 -4.67
N ASN A 5 -9.65 20.32 -4.20
CA ASN A 5 -11.05 20.27 -4.61
C ASN A 5 -11.27 20.76 -6.06
N VAL A 6 -10.36 21.55 -6.63
CA VAL A 6 -10.47 22.07 -8.00
C VAL A 6 -10.08 21.00 -9.03
N GLN A 7 -8.97 20.29 -8.80
CA GLN A 7 -8.50 19.27 -9.76
C GLN A 7 -9.45 18.08 -9.85
N GLN A 8 -9.97 17.63 -8.72
CA GLN A 8 -10.94 16.52 -8.70
C GLN A 8 -12.19 16.86 -9.51
N LYS A 9 -12.80 18.04 -9.30
CA LYS A 9 -13.97 18.50 -10.07
C LYS A 9 -13.71 18.58 -11.58
N ASN A 10 -12.51 19.01 -11.97
CA ASN A 10 -12.13 19.08 -13.39
C ASN A 10 -12.02 17.69 -14.01
N VAL A 11 -11.51 16.69 -13.27
CA VAL A 11 -11.45 15.31 -13.75
C VAL A 11 -12.84 14.69 -13.78
N GLU A 12 -13.66 14.88 -12.74
CA GLU A 12 -15.04 14.40 -12.67
C GLU A 12 -15.88 14.89 -13.88
N GLY A 13 -15.69 16.15 -14.29
CA GLY A 13 -16.33 16.68 -15.50
C GLY A 13 -15.93 15.99 -16.81
N LYS A 14 -14.81 15.26 -16.84
CA LYS A 14 -14.33 14.48 -18.01
C LYS A 14 -14.74 13.01 -17.97
N VAL A 15 -15.19 12.50 -16.83
CA VAL A 15 -15.61 11.10 -16.65
C VAL A 15 -17.06 11.03 -16.13
N PRO A 16 -18.05 11.38 -16.97
CA PRO A 16 -19.44 11.40 -16.53
C PRO A 16 -19.89 10.02 -16.03
N ASN A 17 -20.67 10.00 -14.97
CA ASN A 17 -21.19 8.79 -14.31
C ASN A 17 -20.13 7.86 -13.71
N GLN A 18 -18.90 8.33 -13.50
CA GLN A 18 -17.87 7.58 -12.77
C GLN A 18 -17.44 8.34 -11.51
N LYS A 19 -17.12 7.57 -10.45
CA LYS A 19 -16.55 8.13 -9.22
C LYS A 19 -15.03 8.18 -9.36
N VAL A 20 -14.45 9.37 -9.25
CA VAL A 20 -12.99 9.55 -9.17
C VAL A 20 -12.54 9.21 -7.75
N ILE A 21 -11.75 8.15 -7.61
CA ILE A 21 -11.21 7.69 -6.31
C ILE A 21 -9.74 8.12 -6.08
N GLY A 22 -9.06 8.57 -7.13
CA GLY A 22 -7.68 9.03 -7.08
C GLY A 22 -7.22 9.57 -8.43
N ILE A 23 -6.14 10.35 -8.41
CA ILE A 23 -5.49 10.89 -9.60
C ILE A 23 -3.99 10.56 -9.47
N ILE A 24 -3.45 9.82 -10.43
CA ILE A 24 -2.01 9.55 -10.51
C ILE A 24 -1.41 10.59 -11.45
N VAL A 25 -0.55 11.45 -10.90
CA VAL A 25 0.19 12.45 -11.67
C VAL A 25 1.56 11.89 -12.00
N VAL A 26 1.96 11.99 -13.27
CA VAL A 26 3.27 11.57 -13.75
C VAL A 26 3.96 12.74 -14.46
N GLY A 27 5.26 12.86 -14.28
CA GLY A 27 6.06 13.95 -14.82
C GLY A 27 7.51 13.89 -14.34
N TYR A 28 8.33 14.82 -14.80
CA TYR A 28 9.71 14.95 -14.34
C TYR A 28 9.74 15.70 -13.02
N GLY A 29 10.39 15.11 -12.01
CA GLY A 29 10.61 15.76 -10.73
C GLY A 29 11.61 16.90 -10.88
N GLU A 30 11.30 18.06 -10.30
CA GLU A 30 12.25 19.17 -10.16
C GLU A 30 13.39 18.81 -9.19
N THR A 31 13.11 17.90 -8.24
CA THR A 31 14.07 17.37 -7.27
C THR A 31 14.09 15.84 -7.30
N ALA A 32 15.11 15.24 -6.69
CA ALA A 32 15.24 13.78 -6.58
C ALA A 32 14.23 13.13 -5.61
N GLY A 33 13.41 13.93 -4.90
CA GLY A 33 12.51 13.45 -3.85
C GLY A 33 13.22 13.13 -2.53
N GLU A 34 12.43 12.88 -1.50
CA GLU A 34 12.92 12.47 -0.17
C GLU A 34 12.34 11.11 0.20
N ARG A 35 13.11 10.33 0.98
CA ARG A 35 12.63 9.05 1.51
C ARG A 35 11.55 9.30 2.57
N HIS A 36 10.39 8.68 2.39
CA HIS A 36 9.34 8.68 3.41
C HIS A 36 9.77 7.90 4.66
N LYS A 37 9.36 8.37 5.83
CA LYS A 37 9.53 7.61 7.08
C LYS A 37 8.74 6.31 7.00
N GLN A 38 9.35 5.21 7.44
CA GLN A 38 8.74 3.89 7.47
C GLN A 38 8.76 3.36 8.90
N LYS A 39 7.73 2.63 9.28
CA LYS A 39 7.70 1.80 10.49
C LYS A 39 8.59 0.58 10.32
N ASP A 40 8.98 0.00 11.44
CA ASP A 40 9.67 -1.29 11.48
C ASP A 40 8.72 -2.43 11.09
N VAL A 41 9.28 -3.52 10.58
CA VAL A 41 8.54 -4.70 10.10
C VAL A 41 7.65 -5.28 11.19
N GLU A 42 8.16 -5.32 12.43
CA GLU A 42 7.48 -5.86 13.61
C GLU A 42 6.30 -4.98 14.05
N ALA A 43 6.30 -3.70 13.68
CA ALA A 43 5.21 -2.78 14.00
C ALA A 43 3.99 -2.94 13.07
N VAL A 44 4.16 -3.64 11.95
CA VAL A 44 3.13 -3.85 10.92
C VAL A 44 2.92 -5.30 10.53
N SER A 45 3.58 -6.24 11.20
CA SER A 45 3.43 -7.65 10.89
C SER A 45 3.56 -8.58 12.09
N SER A 46 2.98 -9.77 11.95
CA SER A 46 3.06 -10.87 12.91
C SER A 46 3.11 -12.19 12.14
N TYR A 47 3.88 -13.15 12.61
CA TYR A 47 3.95 -14.47 11.98
C TYR A 47 3.94 -15.57 13.05
N GLU A 48 3.12 -16.60 12.84
CA GLU A 48 3.07 -17.76 13.73
C GLU A 48 4.17 -18.76 13.38
N GLY A 49 5.15 -18.90 14.29
CA GLY A 49 6.30 -19.79 14.14
C GLY A 49 7.54 -19.08 13.63
N GLU A 50 8.43 -19.82 12.98
CA GLU A 50 9.62 -19.26 12.33
C GLU A 50 9.20 -18.44 11.11
N THR A 51 9.58 -17.17 11.08
CA THR A 51 9.20 -16.26 9.99
C THR A 51 10.08 -16.53 8.77
N PRO A 52 9.49 -16.91 7.62
CA PRO A 52 10.27 -17.17 6.43
C PRO A 52 10.73 -15.87 5.75
N ASP A 53 11.87 -15.92 5.07
CA ASP A 53 12.46 -14.75 4.40
C ASP A 53 11.52 -14.10 3.38
N TRP A 54 10.73 -14.88 2.67
CA TRP A 54 9.76 -14.38 1.71
C TRP A 54 8.70 -13.50 2.38
N PHE A 55 8.29 -13.83 3.61
CA PHE A 55 7.31 -13.03 4.34
C PHE A 55 7.91 -11.68 4.75
N VAL A 56 9.14 -11.69 5.26
CA VAL A 56 9.89 -10.47 5.60
C VAL A 56 10.09 -9.59 4.36
N ALA A 57 10.44 -10.19 3.22
CA ALA A 57 10.57 -9.47 1.95
C ALA A 57 9.23 -8.84 1.50
N GLY A 58 8.13 -9.58 1.64
CA GLY A 58 6.78 -9.08 1.40
C GLY A 58 6.42 -7.88 2.29
N VAL A 59 6.65 -7.96 3.59
CA VAL A 59 6.35 -6.85 4.52
C VAL A 59 7.20 -5.61 4.21
N ASN A 60 8.50 -5.80 3.92
CA ASN A 60 9.38 -4.70 3.51
C ASN A 60 8.89 -4.01 2.23
N ALA A 61 8.44 -4.78 1.25
CA ALA A 61 7.85 -4.22 0.04
C ALA A 61 6.53 -3.49 0.33
N ALA A 62 5.66 -4.06 1.17
CA ALA A 62 4.41 -3.43 1.58
C ALA A 62 4.62 -2.08 2.29
N LEU A 63 5.69 -1.94 3.08
CA LEU A 63 6.08 -0.67 3.72
C LEU A 63 6.53 0.42 2.73
N LEU A 64 6.90 0.05 1.50
CA LEU A 64 7.23 0.97 0.42
C LEU A 64 6.02 1.38 -0.41
N ALA A 65 4.84 0.79 -0.17
CA ALA A 65 3.64 1.11 -0.91
C ALA A 65 3.23 2.59 -0.71
N PRO A 66 2.81 3.29 -1.78
CA PRO A 66 2.38 4.67 -1.70
C PRO A 66 0.99 4.77 -1.07
N THR A 67 0.91 4.86 0.26
CA THR A 67 -0.36 4.96 1.01
C THR A 67 -0.73 6.40 1.34
N ALA A 68 -2.03 6.70 1.37
CA ALA A 68 -2.52 8.00 1.75
C ALA A 68 -2.05 8.39 3.17
N PHE A 69 -1.44 9.57 3.28
CA PHE A 69 -0.88 10.13 4.51
C PHE A 69 0.28 9.34 5.14
N GLY A 70 0.81 8.29 4.49
CA GLY A 70 1.96 7.52 4.99
C GLY A 70 1.76 6.89 6.37
N LYS A 71 0.51 6.67 6.80
CA LYS A 71 0.20 6.20 8.17
C LYS A 71 0.66 4.76 8.42
N GLN A 72 0.79 3.96 7.35
CA GLN A 72 1.15 2.54 7.42
C GLN A 72 0.35 1.82 8.52
N ASN A 73 -0.97 2.07 8.54
CA ASN A 73 -1.88 1.60 9.59
C ASN A 73 -2.51 0.27 9.18
N PHE A 74 -1.67 -0.69 8.84
CA PHE A 74 -2.05 -2.03 8.43
C PHE A 74 -1.29 -3.08 9.26
N LEU A 75 -1.84 -4.28 9.33
CA LEU A 75 -1.20 -5.44 9.96
C LEU A 75 -1.24 -6.61 8.98
N ILE A 76 -0.07 -7.16 8.68
CA ILE A 76 0.11 -8.36 7.87
C ILE A 76 0.38 -9.53 8.81
N SER A 77 -0.50 -10.52 8.81
CA SER A 77 -0.37 -11.71 9.64
C SER A 77 -0.11 -12.93 8.79
N GLY A 78 0.83 -13.80 9.19
CA GLY A 78 1.14 -15.03 8.46
C GLY A 78 1.12 -16.29 9.33
N LYS A 79 0.73 -17.42 8.74
CA LYS A 79 0.85 -18.76 9.33
C LYS A 79 1.01 -19.80 8.22
N GLY A 80 2.17 -20.46 8.18
CA GLY A 80 2.49 -21.37 7.08
C GLY A 80 2.45 -20.62 5.74
N GLN A 81 1.60 -21.05 4.80
CA GLN A 81 1.43 -20.33 3.52
C GLN A 81 0.26 -19.36 3.51
N LYS A 82 -0.47 -19.19 4.62
CA LYS A 82 -1.63 -18.29 4.68
C LYS A 82 -1.20 -16.91 5.15
N VAL A 83 -1.64 -15.88 4.43
CA VAL A 83 -1.40 -14.48 4.79
C VAL A 83 -2.71 -13.71 4.84
N ALA A 84 -2.93 -12.99 5.94
CA ALA A 84 -4.04 -12.07 6.11
C ALA A 84 -3.52 -10.63 6.16
N LEU A 85 -4.26 -9.71 5.56
CA LEU A 85 -3.98 -8.27 5.64
C LEU A 85 -5.19 -7.57 6.26
N LYS A 86 -4.98 -6.96 7.43
CA LYS A 86 -5.97 -6.12 8.09
C LYS A 86 -5.58 -4.66 7.95
N CYS A 87 -6.52 -3.82 7.55
CA CYS A 87 -6.35 -2.38 7.63
C CYS A 87 -7.68 -1.67 7.87
N ASP A 88 -7.77 -0.94 8.99
CA ASP A 88 -9.02 -0.32 9.43
C ASP A 88 -9.36 0.97 8.67
N THR A 89 -8.35 1.64 8.07
CA THR A 89 -8.50 2.98 7.47
C THR A 89 -7.94 3.11 6.06
N CYS A 90 -7.55 2.00 5.41
CA CYS A 90 -6.84 2.05 4.13
C CYS A 90 -7.73 2.43 2.95
N GLY A 91 -9.04 2.13 2.96
CA GLY A 91 -9.86 2.29 1.76
C GLY A 91 -9.19 1.64 0.55
N GLU A 92 -8.94 2.43 -0.50
CA GLU A 92 -8.26 2.04 -1.73
C GLU A 92 -6.77 1.67 -1.54
N ASP A 93 -6.09 2.17 -0.49
CA ASP A 93 -4.68 1.87 -0.20
C ASP A 93 -4.45 0.37 0.07
N LEU A 94 -5.50 -0.36 0.46
CA LEU A 94 -5.40 -1.80 0.73
C LEU A 94 -4.88 -2.56 -0.50
N GLY A 95 -5.31 -2.17 -1.70
CA GLY A 95 -4.87 -2.78 -2.94
C GLY A 95 -3.38 -2.53 -3.22
N LEU A 96 -2.89 -1.33 -2.88
CA LEU A 96 -1.47 -0.96 -3.06
C LEU A 96 -0.57 -1.77 -2.12
N VAL A 97 -0.99 -1.95 -0.87
CA VAL A 97 -0.30 -2.76 0.13
C VAL A 97 -0.27 -4.23 -0.29
N LYS A 98 -1.42 -4.81 -0.71
CA LYS A 98 -1.48 -6.19 -1.21
C LYS A 98 -0.55 -6.40 -2.39
N TYR A 99 -0.62 -5.50 -3.38
CA TYR A 99 0.20 -5.60 -4.58
C TYR A 99 1.71 -5.56 -4.26
N HIS A 100 2.15 -4.66 -3.39
CA HIS A 100 3.55 -4.60 -3.00
C HIS A 100 3.99 -5.83 -2.20
N PHE A 101 3.15 -6.30 -1.26
CA PHE A 101 3.42 -7.54 -0.55
C PHE A 101 3.62 -8.70 -1.52
N GLU A 102 2.71 -8.88 -2.49
CA GLU A 102 2.82 -9.92 -3.52
C GLU A 102 4.13 -9.86 -4.31
N LEU A 103 4.59 -8.65 -4.67
CA LEU A 103 5.84 -8.48 -5.40
C LEU A 103 7.07 -8.83 -4.55
N GLY A 104 7.07 -8.47 -3.26
CA GLY A 104 8.17 -8.77 -2.35
C GLY A 104 8.19 -10.23 -1.88
N ALA A 105 7.01 -10.79 -1.65
CA ALA A 105 6.84 -12.15 -1.13
C ALA A 105 6.99 -13.23 -2.21
N GLY A 106 6.72 -12.92 -3.47
CA GLY A 106 6.54 -13.94 -4.51
C GLY A 106 5.18 -14.62 -4.37
N LYS A 107 4.35 -14.53 -5.41
CA LYS A 107 2.96 -15.02 -5.39
C LYS A 107 2.85 -16.54 -5.23
N GLU A 108 3.94 -17.25 -5.47
CA GLU A 108 4.06 -18.69 -5.34
C GLU A 108 4.30 -19.16 -3.89
N ASN A 109 4.73 -18.26 -3.00
CA ASN A 109 5.14 -18.64 -1.64
C ASN A 109 3.99 -18.61 -0.62
N PHE A 110 2.82 -18.08 -1.01
CA PHE A 110 1.70 -17.88 -0.10
C PHE A 110 0.35 -17.81 -0.82
N GLU A 111 -0.71 -17.86 -0.02
CA GLU A 111 -2.10 -17.67 -0.42
C GLU A 111 -2.75 -16.66 0.52
N TRP A 112 -3.50 -15.70 -0.06
CA TRP A 112 -4.30 -14.77 0.72
C TRP A 112 -5.45 -15.49 1.43
N GLU A 113 -5.73 -15.06 2.66
CA GLU A 113 -6.97 -15.36 3.40
C GLU A 113 -8.06 -14.32 3.12
#